data_AF-A0A6A5ZR99-F1
#
_entry.id   AF-A0A6A5ZR99-F1
#
_cell.length_a   1.000
_cell.length_b   1.000
_cell.length_c   1.000
_cell.angle_alpha   90.00
_cell.angle_beta   90.00
_cell.angle_gamma   90.00
#
_symmetry.space_group_name_H-M   'P 1'
#
loop_
_entity.id
_entity.type
_entity.pdbx_description
1 polymer ?
#
loop_
_entity_poly.entity_id
_entity_poly.type
_entity_poly.pdbx_seq_one_letter_code
_entity_poly.pdbx_strand_id
1 'polypeptide(L)'
;MRFNITLLALAAAVVASPTTRSTTSQLHELAIQTINSDQCKLPDPGTNCAGATMKDVIVEYPKNVSADTASLILGAVKTSGGNVVHDWNTFGFSAFVPDQVLNLVKTYGATIGVNVHENACAEIPWCGEAPC
;
A
#
# COMPACT_ATOMS: atom_id res chain seq x y z
N MET A 1 11.80 18.14 68.39
CA MET A 1 11.39 17.01 67.52
C MET A 1 10.83 17.56 66.22
N ARG A 2 11.60 17.52 65.13
CA ARG A 2 11.11 17.68 63.75
C ARG A 2 12.05 16.90 62.82
N PHE A 3 11.63 15.71 62.40
CA PHE A 3 12.28 14.95 61.33
C PHE A 3 11.43 15.14 60.07
N ASN A 4 11.91 15.95 59.13
CA ASN A 4 11.30 16.07 57.81
C ASN A 4 11.99 15.08 56.87
N ILE A 5 11.27 14.00 56.55
CA ILE A 5 11.65 12.97 55.59
C ILE A 5 11.48 13.55 54.19
N THR A 6 12.57 13.75 53.45
CA THR A 6 12.53 14.17 52.05
C THR A 6 12.37 12.93 51.17
N LEU A 7 11.16 12.74 50.64
CA LEU A 7 10.83 11.72 49.66
C LEU A 7 11.63 11.93 48.37
N LEU A 8 12.45 10.95 47.99
CA LEU A 8 13.01 10.82 46.65
C LEU A 8 11.89 10.43 45.69
N ALA A 9 11.47 11.36 44.82
CA ALA A 9 10.57 11.06 43.72
C ALA A 9 11.38 10.49 42.53
N LEU A 10 11.23 9.20 42.27
CA LEU A 10 11.81 8.52 41.12
C LEU A 10 10.92 8.81 39.89
N ALA A 11 11.30 9.79 39.08
CA ALA A 11 10.66 10.07 37.80
C ALA A 11 11.08 9.00 36.77
N ALA A 12 10.26 7.97 36.60
CA ALA A 12 10.36 7.04 35.49
C ALA A 12 9.92 7.76 34.21
N ALA A 13 10.89 8.31 33.46
CA ALA A 13 10.66 8.78 32.10
C ALA A 13 10.38 7.56 31.21
N VAL A 14 9.10 7.26 31.00
CA VAL A 14 8.65 6.27 30.03
C VAL A 14 8.93 6.87 28.65
N VAL A 15 10.07 6.53 28.06
CA VAL A 15 10.42 6.91 26.69
C VAL A 15 9.52 6.07 25.78
N ALA A 16 8.31 6.57 25.51
CA ALA A 16 7.43 6.03 24.48
C ALA A 16 8.14 6.24 23.14
N SER A 17 8.90 5.23 22.72
CA SER A 17 9.50 5.21 21.39
C SER A 17 8.37 5.11 20.38
N PRO A 18 8.26 6.02 19.40
CA PRO A 18 7.26 5.87 18.35
C PRO A 18 7.59 4.59 17.59
N THR A 19 6.70 3.58 17.70
CA THR A 19 6.75 2.38 16.87
C THR A 19 6.60 2.83 15.42
N THR A 20 7.71 2.98 14.73
CA THR A 20 7.74 3.12 13.28
C THR A 20 7.30 1.78 12.72
N ARG A 21 6.01 1.64 12.37
CA ARG A 21 5.56 0.51 11.54
C ARG A 21 6.42 0.49 10.29
N SER A 22 7.07 -0.63 10.05
CA SER A 22 7.87 -0.82 8.84
C SER A 22 6.94 -0.81 7.62
N THR A 23 7.35 -0.18 6.53
CA THR A 23 6.60 -0.18 5.27
C THR A 23 6.35 -1.61 4.77
N THR A 24 7.27 -2.53 5.06
CA THR A 24 7.11 -3.98 4.80
C THR A 24 5.91 -4.58 5.53
N SER A 25 5.63 -4.18 6.78
CA SER A 25 4.48 -4.72 7.51
C SER A 25 3.15 -4.19 6.96
N GLN A 26 3.13 -2.96 6.44
CA GLN A 26 1.95 -2.36 5.83
C GLN A 26 1.65 -2.97 4.46
N LEU A 27 2.69 -3.22 3.66
CA LEU A 27 2.57 -3.92 2.38
C LEU A 27 2.00 -5.33 2.57
N HIS A 28 2.55 -6.07 3.54
CA HIS A 28 2.12 -7.43 3.85
C HIS A 28 0.66 -7.48 4.32
N GLU A 29 0.24 -6.55 5.18
CA GLU A 29 -1.15 -6.47 5.63
C GLU A 29 -2.12 -6.09 4.50
N LEU A 30 -1.73 -5.17 3.60
CA LEU A 30 -2.52 -4.82 2.42
C LEU A 30 -2.63 -6.00 1.43
N ALA A 31 -1.56 -6.78 1.26
CA ALA A 31 -1.58 -7.99 0.45
C ALA A 31 -2.54 -9.03 1.04
N ILE A 32 -2.46 -9.30 2.35
CA ILE A 32 -3.38 -10.23 3.04
C ILE A 32 -4.84 -9.79 2.89
N GLN A 33 -5.14 -8.50 3.06
CA GLN A 33 -6.50 -7.99 2.88
C GLN A 33 -6.99 -8.17 1.45
N THR A 34 -6.12 -7.94 0.47
CA THR A 34 -6.43 -8.13 -0.94
C THR A 34 -6.74 -9.59 -1.23
N ILE A 35 -5.89 -10.53 -0.80
CA ILE A 35 -6.08 -11.98 -0.98
C ILE A 35 -7.39 -12.46 -0.35
N ASN A 36 -7.73 -11.97 0.84
CA ASN A 36 -8.94 -12.37 1.56
C ASN A 36 -10.22 -11.69 1.05
N SER A 37 -10.13 -10.77 0.09
CA SER A 37 -11.28 -10.09 -0.47
C SER A 37 -12.01 -10.98 -1.48
N ASP A 38 -13.35 -11.00 -1.43
CA ASP A 38 -14.18 -11.67 -2.45
C ASP A 38 -13.96 -11.11 -3.87
N GLN A 39 -13.36 -9.92 -3.97
CA GLN A 39 -12.97 -9.27 -5.21
C GLN A 39 -11.59 -9.70 -5.74
N CYS A 40 -10.81 -10.47 -4.97
CA CYS A 40 -9.60 -11.13 -5.45
C CYS A 40 -9.96 -12.31 -6.36
N LYS A 41 -10.46 -11.97 -7.53
CA LYS A 41 -10.73 -12.86 -8.65
C LYS A 41 -10.22 -12.16 -9.89
N LEU A 42 -9.35 -12.82 -10.64
CA LEU A 42 -8.88 -12.27 -11.91
C LEU A 42 -10.10 -11.94 -12.78
N PRO A 43 -10.28 -10.67 -13.18
CA PRO A 43 -11.44 -10.28 -13.96
C PRO A 43 -11.38 -10.91 -15.35
N ASP A 44 -12.53 -11.29 -15.89
CA ASP A 44 -12.61 -11.89 -17.21
C ASP A 44 -11.99 -10.95 -18.27
N PRO A 45 -11.05 -11.43 -19.11
CA PRO A 45 -10.42 -10.60 -20.12
C PRO A 45 -11.46 -10.04 -21.09
N GLY A 46 -11.39 -8.74 -21.36
CA GLY A 46 -12.29 -8.04 -22.28
C GLY A 46 -13.51 -7.35 -21.65
N THR A 47 -13.65 -7.37 -20.32
CA THR A 47 -14.77 -6.74 -19.60
C THR A 47 -14.55 -5.25 -19.24
N ASN A 48 -13.37 -4.69 -19.51
CA ASN A 48 -13.06 -3.28 -19.23
C ASN A 48 -13.16 -2.39 -20.47
N CYS A 49 -13.25 -1.07 -20.25
CA CYS A 49 -13.38 -0.05 -21.31
C CYS A 49 -12.26 -0.09 -22.36
N ALA A 50 -11.10 -0.69 -22.04
CA ALA A 50 -9.96 -0.79 -22.94
C ALA A 50 -9.89 -2.14 -23.70
N GLY A 51 -10.78 -3.09 -23.41
CA GLY A 51 -10.68 -4.48 -23.89
C GLY A 51 -9.35 -5.16 -23.53
N ALA A 52 -8.64 -4.60 -22.54
CA ALA A 52 -7.25 -4.91 -22.26
C ALA A 52 -7.14 -5.89 -21.08
N THR A 53 -6.10 -6.71 -21.10
CA THR A 53 -5.76 -7.57 -19.96
C THR A 53 -5.54 -6.70 -18.73
N MET A 54 -6.17 -7.08 -17.62
CA MET A 54 -5.97 -6.44 -16.33
C MET A 54 -4.92 -7.21 -15.54
N LYS A 55 -4.06 -6.46 -14.87
CA LYS A 55 -3.09 -6.96 -13.91
C LYS A 55 -3.54 -6.57 -12.53
N ASP A 56 -3.39 -7.50 -11.63
CA ASP A 56 -3.61 -7.26 -10.23
C ASP A 56 -2.32 -6.78 -9.57
N VAL A 57 -2.40 -5.65 -8.87
CA VAL A 57 -1.24 -4.92 -8.35
C VAL A 57 -1.52 -4.26 -7.01
N ILE A 58 -0.47 -4.06 -6.23
CA ILE A 58 -0.41 -3.07 -5.14
C ILE A 58 0.44 -1.90 -5.63
N VAL A 59 -0.15 -0.70 -5.55
CA VAL A 59 0.56 0.55 -5.77
C VAL A 59 0.89 1.14 -4.41
N GLU A 60 2.17 1.17 -4.06
CA GLU A 60 2.70 1.78 -2.84
C GLU A 60 3.14 3.22 -3.13
N TYR A 61 2.65 4.15 -2.33
CA TYR A 61 3.04 5.55 -2.40
C TYR A 61 4.32 5.82 -1.57
N PRO A 62 5.12 6.83 -1.95
CA PRO A 62 6.20 7.31 -1.10
C PRO A 62 5.62 7.92 0.19
N LYS A 63 6.37 7.85 1.30
CA LYS A 63 5.97 8.35 2.62
C LYS A 63 5.46 9.81 2.64
N ASN A 64 5.89 10.64 1.68
CA ASN A 64 5.56 12.05 1.59
C ASN A 64 4.70 12.39 0.36
N VAL A 65 3.94 11.43 -0.18
CA VAL A 65 3.01 11.70 -1.28
C VAL A 65 1.99 12.76 -0.83
N SER A 66 1.70 13.74 -1.69
CA SER A 66 0.59 14.66 -1.41
C SER A 66 -0.75 13.95 -1.63
N ALA A 67 -1.78 14.35 -0.89
CA ALA A 67 -3.13 13.82 -1.06
C ALA A 67 -3.65 14.00 -2.50
N ASP A 68 -3.30 15.12 -3.15
CA ASP A 68 -3.65 15.39 -4.54
C ASP A 68 -2.97 14.41 -5.50
N THR A 69 -1.69 14.08 -5.28
CA THR A 69 -0.95 13.12 -6.11
C THR A 69 -1.50 11.72 -5.94
N ALA A 70 -1.77 11.29 -4.71
CA ALA A 70 -2.39 10.00 -4.44
C ALA A 70 -3.79 9.90 -5.08
N SER A 71 -4.59 10.97 -4.98
CA SER A 71 -5.92 11.04 -5.59
C SER A 71 -5.85 11.02 -7.12
N LEU A 72 -4.83 11.65 -7.72
CA LEU A 72 -4.61 11.64 -9.17
C LEU A 72 -4.29 10.24 -9.67
N ILE A 73 -3.38 9.52 -9.01
CA ILE A 73 -3.00 8.15 -9.39
C ILE A 73 -4.19 7.21 -9.26
N LEU A 74 -4.88 7.26 -8.12
CA LEU A 74 -6.08 6.46 -7.88
C LEU A 74 -7.20 6.79 -8.88
N GLY A 75 -7.38 8.08 -9.18
CA GLY A 75 -8.33 8.58 -10.16
C GLY A 75 -8.04 8.06 -11.56
N ALA A 76 -6.78 8.09 -11.99
CA ALA A 76 -6.36 7.57 -13.29
C ALA A 76 -6.69 6.08 -13.43
N VAL A 77 -6.44 5.28 -12.40
CA VAL A 77 -6.79 3.86 -12.37
C VAL A 77 -8.31 3.68 -12.49
N LYS A 78 -9.10 4.37 -11.67
CA LYS A 78 -10.57 4.26 -11.70
C LYS A 78 -11.16 4.70 -13.05
N THR A 79 -10.74 5.84 -13.58
CA THR A 79 -11.23 6.37 -14.86
C THR A 79 -10.85 5.48 -16.05
N SER A 80 -9.73 4.77 -15.97
CA SER A 80 -9.32 3.83 -17.01
C SER A 80 -10.11 2.52 -17.04
N GLY A 81 -11.04 2.32 -16.10
CA GLY A 81 -11.78 1.07 -15.93
C GLY A 81 -11.06 0.05 -15.06
N GLY A 82 -10.06 0.47 -14.27
CA GLY A 82 -9.46 -0.36 -13.25
C GLY A 82 -10.38 -0.53 -12.04
N ASN A 83 -10.33 -1.70 -11.41
CA ASN A 83 -11.12 -2.02 -10.23
C ASN A 83 -10.27 -1.95 -8.97
N VAL A 84 -10.55 -1.00 -8.08
CA VAL A 84 -9.81 -0.85 -6.80
C VAL A 84 -10.43 -1.77 -5.76
N VAL A 85 -9.62 -2.68 -5.20
CA VAL A 85 -10.04 -3.67 -4.21
C VAL A 85 -9.93 -3.09 -2.80
N HIS A 86 -8.78 -2.52 -2.47
CA HIS A 86 -8.56 -1.80 -1.20
C HIS A 86 -7.79 -0.50 -1.42
N ASP A 87 -8.20 0.54 -0.69
CA ASP A 87 -7.53 1.84 -0.68
C ASP A 87 -7.06 2.15 0.74
N TRP A 88 -5.74 2.18 0.91
CA TRP A 88 -5.07 2.55 2.15
C TRP A 88 -4.53 3.95 1.99
N ASN A 89 -5.44 4.89 2.23
CA ASN A 89 -5.20 6.32 2.14
C ASN A 89 -3.84 6.68 2.77
N THR A 90 -2.94 7.27 1.98
CA THR A 90 -1.51 7.61 2.26
C THR A 90 -0.45 6.52 2.10
N PHE A 91 -0.77 5.23 2.20
CA PHE A 91 0.20 4.14 1.97
C PHE A 91 0.16 3.62 0.54
N GLY A 92 -1.04 3.43 -0.02
CA GLY A 92 -1.19 2.79 -1.32
C GLY A 92 -2.58 2.23 -1.55
N PHE A 93 -2.75 1.46 -2.61
CA PHE A 93 -3.98 0.75 -2.90
C PHE A 93 -3.70 -0.56 -3.65
N SER A 94 -4.62 -1.51 -3.56
CA SER A 94 -4.64 -2.69 -4.42
C SER A 94 -5.74 -2.55 -5.47
N ALA A 95 -5.43 -2.94 -6.70
CA ALA A 95 -6.35 -2.82 -7.82
C ALA A 95 -6.03 -3.77 -8.96
N PHE A 96 -7.06 -4.08 -9.74
CA PHE A 96 -6.93 -4.58 -11.09
C PHE A 96 -6.81 -3.39 -12.04
N VAL A 97 -5.66 -3.28 -12.71
CA VAL A 97 -5.31 -2.15 -13.57
C VAL A 97 -5.08 -2.66 -14.99
N PRO A 98 -5.63 -2.01 -16.03
CA PRO A 98 -5.30 -2.35 -17.42
C PRO A 98 -3.80 -2.21 -17.70
N ASP A 99 -3.19 -3.16 -18.43
CA ASP A 99 -1.75 -3.20 -18.70
C ASP A 99 -1.17 -1.85 -19.20
N GLN A 100 -1.90 -1.18 -20.08
CA GLN A 100 -1.50 0.12 -20.66
C GLN A 100 -1.39 1.22 -19.59
N VAL A 101 -2.33 1.23 -18.64
CA VAL A 101 -2.38 2.18 -17.54
C VAL A 101 -1.35 1.81 -16.49
N LEU A 102 -1.14 0.52 -16.26
CA LEU A 102 -0.11 0.05 -15.35
C LEU A 102 1.28 0.50 -15.79
N ASN A 103 1.60 0.38 -17.08
CA ASN A 103 2.87 0.88 -17.62
C ASN A 103 3.01 2.40 -17.45
N LEU A 104 1.91 3.15 -17.57
CA LEU A 104 1.91 4.59 -17.30
C LEU A 104 2.20 4.87 -15.82
N VAL A 105 1.51 4.18 -14.90
CA VAL A 105 1.69 4.32 -13.45
C VAL A 105 3.12 3.93 -13.05
N LYS A 106 3.70 2.88 -13.63
CA LYS A 106 5.11 2.53 -13.39
C LYS A 106 6.07 3.61 -13.87
N THR A 107 5.88 4.08 -15.10
CA THR A 107 6.79 5.05 -15.73
C THR A 107 6.76 6.39 -15.00
N TYR A 108 5.56 6.94 -14.78
CA TYR A 108 5.39 8.22 -14.10
C TYR A 108 5.58 8.08 -12.59
N GLY A 109 5.05 7.02 -11.99
CA GLY A 109 5.16 6.74 -10.57
C GLY A 109 6.61 6.56 -10.11
N ALA A 110 7.47 5.91 -10.89
CA ALA A 110 8.88 5.78 -10.55
C ALA A 110 9.58 7.15 -10.40
N THR A 111 9.17 8.16 -11.16
CA THR A 111 9.76 9.53 -11.06
C THR A 111 9.43 10.23 -9.75
N ILE A 112 8.35 9.82 -9.08
CA ILE A 112 7.88 10.38 -7.82
C ILE A 112 8.04 9.41 -6.65
N GLY A 113 8.66 8.24 -6.84
CA GLY A 113 8.93 7.25 -5.79
C GLY A 113 7.76 6.31 -5.46
N VAL A 114 6.81 6.14 -6.38
CA VAL A 114 5.75 5.14 -6.28
C VAL A 114 6.31 3.78 -6.71
N ASN A 115 6.07 2.76 -5.88
CA ASN A 115 6.40 1.37 -6.22
C ASN A 115 5.14 0.64 -6.65
N VAL A 116 5.27 -0.14 -7.72
CA VAL A 116 4.19 -0.96 -8.24
C VAL A 116 4.61 -2.39 -8.10
N HIS A 117 3.79 -3.16 -7.40
CA HIS A 117 4.05 -4.54 -7.14
C HIS A 117 2.94 -5.39 -7.76
N GLU A 118 3.30 -6.33 -8.62
CA GLU A 118 2.34 -7.17 -9.33
C GLU A 118 2.02 -8.46 -8.57
N ASN A 119 0.89 -9.09 -8.90
CA ASN A 119 0.42 -10.36 -8.34
C ASN A 119 0.01 -10.26 -6.86
N ALA A 120 -0.86 -9.30 -6.54
CA ALA A 120 -1.40 -9.10 -5.19
C ALA A 120 -2.42 -10.16 -4.73
N CYS A 121 -3.00 -10.91 -5.67
CA CYS A 121 -4.13 -11.80 -5.54
C CYS A 121 -3.78 -13.20 -6.06
N ALA A 122 -3.03 -13.28 -7.17
CA ALA A 122 -2.60 -14.55 -7.75
C ALA A 122 -1.17 -14.89 -7.29
N GLU A 123 -1.06 -15.60 -6.17
CA GLU A 123 -0.04 -16.55 -5.67
C GLU A 123 1.32 -16.75 -6.41
N ILE A 124 1.90 -15.73 -7.04
CA ILE A 124 3.32 -15.75 -7.41
C ILE A 124 4.06 -15.06 -6.26
N PRO A 125 4.91 -15.80 -5.53
CA PRO A 125 5.61 -15.25 -4.37
C PRO A 125 6.38 -14.00 -4.80
N TRP A 126 6.14 -12.95 -4.03
CA TRP A 126 6.81 -11.68 -4.19
C TRP A 126 8.30 -11.92 -3.97
N CYS A 127 9.15 -11.59 -4.94
CA CYS A 127 10.60 -11.81 -4.87
C CYS A 127 11.32 -10.90 -3.85
N GLY A 128 10.63 -10.51 -2.77
CA GLY A 128 11.16 -9.84 -1.59
C GLY A 128 10.94 -10.61 -0.28
N GLU A 129 10.19 -11.72 -0.27
CA GLU A 129 9.95 -12.55 0.93
C GLU A 129 10.69 -13.91 0.92
N ALA A 130 11.36 -14.29 -0.18
CA ALA A 130 12.26 -15.46 -0.23
C ALA A 130 13.45 -15.23 -1.19
N PRO A 131 14.65 -15.78 -0.89
CA PRO A 131 15.73 -15.81 -1.88
C PRO A 131 15.29 -16.66 -3.07
N CYS A 132 15.48 -16.12 -4.27
CA CYS A 132 15.23 -16.80 -5.53
C CYS A 132 16.06 -18.07 -5.72
#